data_AF-A0A7C0YJ45-F1
#
_entry.id   AF-A0A7C0YJ45-F1
#
_cell.length_a   1.000
_cell.length_b   1.000
_cell.length_c   1.000
_cell.angle_alpha   90.00
_cell.angle_beta   90.00
_cell.angle_gamma   90.00
#
_symmetry.space_group_name_H-M   'P 1'
#
loop_
_entity.id
_entity.type
_entity.pdbx_description
1 polymer ?
#
loop_
_entity_poly.entity_id
_entity_poly.type
_entity_poly.pdbx_seq_one_letter_code
_entity_poly.pdbx_strand_id
1 'polypeptide(L)'
;MHPLVSLAKRAVEEYVKHGHVINPPDELTPEMQERAGVFVSLKKAGQLRGCIGTFAPTTANVAEEIIKNAIAAATQDPRFAPVDEEELESLTYSVDVLSEPEQVTDLKELDP
;
A
#
# COMPACT_ATOMS: atom_id res chain seq x y z
N MET A 1 -10.77 9.92 -6.13
CA MET A 1 -9.85 8.89 -5.60
C MET A 1 -9.34 9.39 -4.25
N HIS A 2 -9.32 8.54 -3.22
CA HIS A 2 -8.87 8.92 -1.87
C HIS A 2 -7.38 9.34 -1.89
N PRO A 3 -6.92 10.32 -1.10
CA PRO A 3 -5.53 10.79 -1.12
C PRO A 3 -4.47 9.68 -0.95
N LEU A 4 -4.71 8.72 -0.05
CA LEU A 4 -3.81 7.58 0.16
C LEU A 4 -3.69 6.69 -1.08
N VAL A 5 -4.82 6.42 -1.74
CA VAL A 5 -4.86 5.59 -2.95
C VAL A 5 -4.18 6.31 -4.12
N SER A 6 -4.37 7.63 -4.22
CA SER A 6 -3.65 8.46 -5.20
C SER A 6 -2.14 8.43 -4.98
N LEU A 7 -1.68 8.44 -3.73
CA LEU A 7 -0.26 8.32 -3.39
C LEU A 7 0.30 6.95 -3.78
N ALA A 8 -0.41 5.86 -3.44
CA ALA A 8 -0.02 4.51 -3.82
C ALA A 8 0.10 4.35 -5.34
N LYS A 9 -0.89 4.85 -6.09
CA LYS A 9 -0.90 4.83 -7.56
C LYS A 9 0.32 5.57 -8.13
N ARG A 10 0.58 6.80 -7.66
CA ARG A 10 1.73 7.59 -8.12
C ARG A 10 3.07 6.91 -7.82
N ALA A 11 3.20 6.31 -6.62
CA ALA A 11 4.42 5.59 -6.25
C ALA A 11 4.69 4.40 -7.17
N VAL A 12 3.66 3.62 -7.50
CA VAL A 12 3.78 2.50 -8.43
C VAL A 12 4.10 2.97 -9.85
N GLU A 13 3.38 3.97 -10.36
CA GLU A 13 3.59 4.45 -11.74
C GLU A 13 5.00 5.02 -11.95
N GLU A 14 5.48 5.87 -11.03
CA GLU A 14 6.83 6.44 -11.11
C GLU A 14 7.93 5.38 -10.99
N TYR A 15 7.74 4.41 -10.09
CA TYR A 15 8.73 3.35 -9.92
C TYR A 15 8.75 2.39 -11.12
N VAL A 16 7.59 1.97 -11.63
CA VAL A 16 7.52 1.04 -12.77
C VAL A 16 8.05 1.69 -14.05
N LYS A 17 7.71 2.97 -14.31
CA LYS A 17 8.14 3.66 -15.52
C LYS A 17 9.59 4.14 -15.50
N HIS A 18 10.07 4.55 -14.32
CA HIS A 18 11.32 5.30 -14.22
C HIS A 18 12.31 4.74 -13.19
N GLY A 19 11.93 3.71 -12.43
CA GLY A 19 12.73 3.19 -11.31
C GLY A 19 12.88 4.19 -10.15
N HIS A 20 12.03 5.23 -10.11
CA HIS A 20 12.14 6.32 -9.15
C HIS A 20 11.24 6.08 -7.94
N VAL A 21 11.81 6.14 -6.74
CA VAL A 21 11.04 6.16 -5.48
C VAL A 21 10.66 7.59 -5.15
N ILE A 22 9.38 7.93 -5.20
CA ILE A 22 8.91 9.29 -4.91
C ILE A 22 9.06 9.63 -3.43
N ASN A 23 9.18 10.94 -3.14
CA ASN A 23 9.02 11.44 -1.78
C ASN A 23 7.52 11.59 -1.45
N PRO A 24 7.15 11.53 -0.15
CA PRO A 24 5.84 11.98 0.32
C PRO A 24 5.53 13.41 -0.16
N PRO A 25 4.24 13.77 -0.35
CA PRO A 25 3.87 15.14 -0.68
C PRO A 25 4.22 16.11 0.46
N ASP A 26 4.51 17.37 0.11
CA ASP A 26 4.88 18.40 1.10
C ASP A 26 3.76 18.63 2.15
N GLU A 27 2.50 18.57 1.71
CA GLU A 27 1.33 18.65 2.56
C GLU A 27 0.71 17.27 2.75
N LEU A 28 0.89 16.70 3.95
CA LEU A 28 0.30 15.42 4.35
C LEU A 28 -1.10 15.62 4.93
N THR A 29 -2.06 14.76 4.55
CA THR A 29 -3.35 14.67 5.26
C THR A 29 -3.13 14.17 6.70
N PRO A 30 -4.06 14.40 7.64
CA PRO A 30 -3.89 13.92 9.02
C PRO A 30 -3.58 12.42 9.10
N GLU A 31 -4.33 11.59 8.36
CA GLU A 31 -4.10 10.14 8.28
C GLU A 31 -2.72 9.77 7.73
N MET A 32 -2.16 10.55 6.80
CA MET A 32 -0.81 10.34 6.28
C MET A 32 0.28 10.62 7.31
N GLN A 33 0.02 11.46 8.31
CA GLN A 33 0.98 11.85 9.35
C GLN A 33 1.05 10.82 10.49
N GLU A 34 0.02 9.98 10.62
CA GLU A 34 -0.05 8.95 11.66
C GLU A 34 0.98 7.84 11.43
N ARG A 35 1.20 7.03 12.46
CA ARG A 35 2.05 5.83 12.40
C ARG A 35 1.17 4.59 12.49
N ALA A 36 1.03 3.88 11.38
CA ALA A 36 0.25 2.66 11.30
C ALA A 36 0.91 1.63 10.37
N GLY A 37 0.55 0.36 10.55
CA GLY A 37 0.78 -0.65 9.53
C GLY A 37 -0.11 -0.38 8.31
N VAL A 38 0.39 -0.64 7.11
CA VAL A 38 -0.37 -0.37 5.88
C VAL A 38 -0.23 -1.54 4.91
N PHE A 39 -1.34 -1.98 4.33
CA PHE A 39 -1.37 -2.90 3.20
C PHE A 39 -1.80 -2.17 1.94
N VAL A 40 -1.06 -2.39 0.84
CA VAL A 40 -1.44 -1.89 -0.49
C VAL A 40 -1.74 -3.09 -1.37
N SER A 41 -2.93 -3.09 -1.98
CA SER A 41 -3.34 -4.13 -2.92
C SER A 41 -3.57 -3.56 -4.31
N LEU A 42 -3.00 -4.24 -5.29
CA LEU A 42 -3.17 -3.99 -6.72
C LEU A 42 -4.13 -5.02 -7.28
N LYS A 43 -5.08 -4.59 -8.10
CA LYS A 43 -6.03 -5.47 -8.78
C LYS A 43 -6.11 -5.15 -10.26
N LYS A 44 -6.14 -6.18 -11.11
CA LYS A 44 -6.34 -6.08 -12.56
C LYS A 44 -7.64 -6.78 -12.92
N ALA A 45 -8.56 -6.08 -13.58
CA ALA A 45 -9.91 -6.60 -13.87
C ALA A 45 -10.61 -7.22 -12.63
N GLY A 46 -10.45 -6.59 -11.47
CA GLY A 46 -11.02 -7.04 -10.19
C GLY A 46 -10.28 -8.19 -9.50
N GLN A 47 -9.29 -8.81 -10.15
CA GLN A 47 -8.48 -9.90 -9.59
C GLN A 47 -7.21 -9.38 -8.94
N LEU A 48 -6.74 -10.04 -7.88
CA LEU A 48 -5.51 -9.68 -7.18
C LEU A 48 -4.30 -9.79 -8.14
N ARG A 49 -3.50 -8.71 -8.20
CA ARG A 49 -2.29 -8.62 -9.03
C ARG A 49 -1.00 -8.40 -8.21
N GLY A 50 -1.16 -8.01 -6.95
CA GLY A 50 -0.08 -7.88 -5.97
C GLY A 50 -0.64 -7.33 -4.67
N CYS A 51 -0.12 -7.77 -3.53
CA CYS A 51 -0.47 -7.21 -2.22
C CYS A 51 0.70 -7.40 -1.27
N ILE A 52 1.20 -6.29 -0.74
CA ILE A 52 2.24 -6.24 0.27
C ILE A 52 1.86 -5.19 1.31
N GLY A 53 2.22 -5.47 2.55
CA GLY A 53 2.02 -4.55 3.64
C GLY A 53 2.83 -4.93 4.87
N THR A 54 2.70 -4.09 5.88
CA THR A 54 3.32 -4.25 7.19
C THR A 54 2.23 -4.22 8.24
N PHE A 55 2.27 -5.16 9.19
CA PHE A 55 1.25 -5.24 10.24
C PHE A 55 1.42 -4.15 11.32
N ALA A 56 2.63 -3.63 11.46
CA ALA A 56 3.00 -2.55 12.38
C ALA A 56 3.81 -1.50 11.62
N PRO A 57 3.80 -0.22 12.04
CA PRO A 57 4.52 0.84 11.35
C PRO A 57 6.02 0.56 11.30
N THR A 58 6.59 0.55 10.09
CA THR A 58 8.03 0.35 9.86
C THR A 58 8.75 1.60 9.40
N THR A 59 7.99 2.65 9.07
CA THR A 59 8.46 3.95 8.59
C THR A 59 8.03 5.07 9.54
N ALA A 60 8.36 6.32 9.19
CA ALA A 60 8.07 7.47 10.04
C ALA A 60 6.58 7.80 10.09
N ASN A 61 5.82 7.50 9.04
CA ASN A 61 4.41 7.82 8.90
C ASN A 61 3.71 6.96 7.82
N VAL A 62 2.38 7.03 7.75
CA VAL A 62 1.56 6.29 6.78
C VAL A 62 1.91 6.64 5.33
N ALA A 63 2.28 7.87 5.00
CA ALA A 63 2.66 8.22 3.62
C ALA A 63 3.90 7.46 3.14
N GLU A 64 4.94 7.37 3.98
CA GLU A 64 6.14 6.57 3.67
C GLU A 64 5.81 5.07 3.61
N GLU A 65 4.96 4.58 4.51
CA GLU A 65 4.51 3.19 4.53
C GLU A 65 3.76 2.82 3.23
N ILE A 66 2.89 3.73 2.75
CA ILE A 66 2.18 3.58 1.46
C ILE A 66 3.16 3.51 0.30
N ILE A 67 4.10 4.45 0.19
CA ILE A 67 5.05 4.49 -0.94
C ILE A 67 5.85 3.18 -0.99
N LYS A 68 6.41 2.78 0.15
CA LYS A 68 7.18 1.55 0.28
C LYS A 68 6.36 0.31 -0.08
N ASN A 69 5.18 0.15 0.51
CA ASN A 69 4.38 -1.06 0.33
C ASN A 69 3.68 -1.10 -1.04
N ALA A 70 3.36 0.04 -1.65
CA ALA A 70 2.82 0.10 -3.00
C ALA A 70 3.86 -0.38 -4.03
N ILE A 71 5.10 0.10 -3.93
CA ILE A 71 6.19 -0.34 -4.81
C ILE A 71 6.48 -1.82 -4.61
N ALA A 72 6.52 -2.30 -3.36
CA ALA A 72 6.71 -3.71 -3.07
C ALA A 72 5.55 -4.57 -3.59
N ALA A 73 4.29 -4.12 -3.48
CA ALA A 73 3.14 -4.83 -4.04
C ALA A 73 3.23 -4.96 -5.57
N ALA A 74 3.80 -3.97 -6.25
CA ALA A 74 4.00 -4.00 -7.70
C ALA A 74 5.20 -4.86 -8.13
N THR A 75 6.24 -4.99 -7.31
CA THR A 75 7.55 -5.50 -7.78
C THR A 75 8.13 -6.66 -7.01
N GLN A 76 7.63 -6.94 -5.80
CA GLN A 76 8.22 -7.87 -4.84
C GLN A 76 7.24 -8.91 -4.29
N ASP A 77 5.97 -8.90 -4.71
CA ASP A 77 5.03 -9.96 -4.33
C ASP A 77 5.44 -11.28 -5.02
N PRO A 78 5.92 -12.30 -4.27
CA PRO A 78 6.50 -13.51 -4.84
C PRO A 78 5.48 -14.39 -5.57
N ARG A 79 4.18 -14.10 -5.44
CA ARG A 79 3.10 -14.83 -6.11
C ARG A 79 2.91 -14.40 -7.56
N PHE A 80 3.44 -13.24 -7.94
CA PHE A 80 3.26 -12.66 -9.27
C PHE A 80 4.58 -12.20 -9.86
N ALA A 81 4.66 -12.11 -11.18
CA ALA A 81 5.75 -11.38 -11.82
C ALA A 81 5.64 -9.87 -11.47
N PRO A 82 6.74 -9.11 -11.48
CA PRO A 82 6.68 -7.65 -11.39
C PRO A 82 5.66 -7.06 -12.39
N VAL A 83 5.01 -5.97 -12.00
CA VAL A 83 4.05 -5.25 -12.84
C VAL A 83 4.79 -4.58 -14.00
N ASP A 84 4.30 -4.80 -15.22
CA ASP A 84 4.80 -4.13 -16.43
C ASP A 84 4.11 -2.78 -16.65
N GLU A 85 4.80 -1.86 -17.35
CA GLU A 85 4.29 -0.51 -17.64
C GLU A 85 2.93 -0.53 -18.36
N GLU A 86 2.73 -1.47 -19.29
CA GLU A 86 1.48 -1.63 -20.04
C GLU A 86 0.29 -2.03 -19.15
N GLU A 87 0.54 -2.60 -17.96
CA GLU A 87 -0.51 -2.99 -17.04
C GLU A 87 -1.07 -1.80 -16.26
N LEU A 88 -0.29 -0.72 -16.09
CA LEU A 88 -0.57 0.37 -15.14
C LEU A 88 -1.96 1.00 -15.33
N GLU A 89 -2.37 1.22 -16.58
CA GLU A 89 -3.67 1.81 -16.91
C GLU A 89 -4.86 0.92 -16.52
N SER A 90 -4.64 -0.40 -16.42
CA SER A 90 -5.65 -1.39 -16.08
C SER A 90 -5.73 -1.72 -14.58
N LEU A 91 -4.82 -1.17 -13.78
CA LEU A 91 -4.74 -1.44 -12.35
C LEU A 91 -5.72 -0.57 -11.55
N THR A 92 -6.33 -1.20 -10.57
CA THR A 92 -7.04 -0.56 -9.46
C THR A 92 -6.28 -0.81 -8.17
N TYR A 93 -6.38 0.14 -7.25
CA TYR A 93 -5.56 0.21 -6.05
C TYR A 93 -6.47 0.29 -4.83
N SER A 94 -6.13 -0.42 -3.75
CA SER A 94 -6.69 -0.21 -2.42
C SER A 94 -5.56 -0.06 -1.41
N VAL A 95 -5.82 0.75 -0.37
CA VAL A 95 -4.91 1.00 0.73
C VAL A 95 -5.69 0.75 2.01
N ASP A 96 -5.18 -0.15 2.83
CA ASP A 96 -5.76 -0.55 4.11
C ASP A 96 -4.81 -0.10 5.21
N VAL A 97 -5.23 0.90 6.01
CA VAL A 97 -4.48 1.42 7.15
C VAL A 97 -4.96 0.69 8.40
N LEU A 98 -4.03 0.07 9.13
CA LEU A 98 -4.36 -0.79 10.27
C LEU A 98 -4.38 0.02 11.58
N SER A 99 -5.33 -0.31 12.45
CA SER A 99 -5.28 0.11 13.85
C SER A 99 -4.16 -0.61 14.60
N GLU A 100 -3.83 -0.12 15.79
CA GLU A 100 -2.95 -0.86 16.70
C GLU A 100 -3.53 -2.25 17.01
N PRO A 101 -2.71 -3.32 16.99
CA PRO A 101 -3.18 -4.65 17.37
C PRO A 101 -3.63 -4.69 18.83
N GLU A 102 -4.82 -5.23 19.07
CA GLU A 102 -5.34 -5.49 20.41
C GLU A 102 -5.10 -6.95 20.82
N GLN A 103 -4.60 -7.16 22.03
CA GLN A 103 -4.39 -8.51 22.55
C GLN A 103 -5.73 -9.11 22.97
N VAL A 104 -6.07 -10.26 22.40
CA VAL A 104 -7.22 -11.06 22.83
C VAL A 104 -6.82 -12.11 23.87
N THR A 105 -7.74 -12.42 24.79
CA THR A 105 -7.53 -13.45 25.83
C THR A 105 -8.35 -14.71 25.61
N ASP A 106 -9.43 -14.62 24.84
CA ASP A 106 -10.31 -15.74 24.49
C ASP A 106 -10.74 -15.66 23.02
N LEU A 107 -11.00 -16.83 22.40
CA LEU A 107 -11.42 -16.91 21.00
C LEU A 107 -12.76 -16.17 20.74
N LYS A 108 -13.62 -16.06 21.75
CA LYS A 108 -14.93 -15.38 21.66
C LYS A 108 -14.83 -13.87 21.49
N GLU A 109 -13.64 -13.28 21.69
CA GLU A 109 -13.41 -11.85 21.48
C GLU A 109 -13.21 -11.49 20.00
N LEU A 110 -13.05 -12.48 19.11
CA LEU A 110 -12.87 -12.26 17.67
C LEU A 110 -14.21 -12.04 16.95
N ASP A 111 -14.25 -11.07 16.03
CA ASP A 111 -15.37 -10.76 15.13
C ASP A 111 -14.97 -11.01 13.66
N PRO A 112 -15.25 -12.20 13.08
CA PRO A 112 -14.79 -12.63 11.76
C PRO A 112 -15.65 -12.20 10.57
#